data_AF-A0A923A2B2-F1
#
_entry.id   AF-A0A923A2B2-F1
#
_cell.length_a   1.000
_cell.length_b   1.000
_cell.length_c   1.000
_cell.angle_alpha   90.00
_cell.angle_beta   90.00
_cell.angle_gamma   90.00
#
_symmetry.space_group_name_H-M   'P 1'
#
loop_
_entity.id
_entity.type
_entity.pdbx_description
1 polymer ?
#
loop_
_entity_poly.entity_id
_entity_poly.type
_entity_poly.pdbx_seq_one_letter_code
_entity_poly.pdbx_strand_id
1 'polypeptide(L)'
;MRKICMIMVLLLLPVTAFSAPELKGSPQELQSYLLDERSVVVVTGSGEERVKADKAIVSLVVKTKDEKFRVALNKNSKIRNDVKNKMISGGIEKGKIEIAKYSSTPSYSWFGGQAFQL
;
A
#
# COMPACT_ATOMS: atom_id res chain seq x y z
N MET A 1 12.93 57.89 77.70
CA MET A 1 12.01 58.25 76.60
C MET A 1 12.70 58.26 75.22
N ARG A 2 13.67 59.16 74.94
CA ARG A 2 14.31 59.30 73.61
C ARG A 2 15.00 58.02 73.06
N LYS A 3 15.65 57.23 73.92
CA LYS A 3 16.29 55.95 73.53
C LYS A 3 15.27 54.84 73.21
N ILE A 4 14.09 54.87 73.84
CA ILE A 4 13.03 53.88 73.65
C ILE A 4 12.35 54.11 72.29
N CYS A 5 12.05 55.38 71.95
CA CYS A 5 11.56 55.71 70.61
C CYS A 5 12.55 55.32 69.51
N MET A 6 13.86 55.46 69.75
CA MET A 6 14.88 55.11 68.76
C MET A 6 14.96 53.60 68.52
N ILE A 7 14.83 52.78 69.56
CA ILE A 7 14.78 51.31 69.45
C ILE A 7 13.51 50.86 68.71
N MET A 8 12.37 51.50 68.99
CA MET A 8 11.09 51.16 68.36
C MET A 8 11.08 51.47 66.85
N VAL A 9 11.73 52.56 66.43
CA VAL A 9 11.91 52.88 65.01
C VAL A 9 12.85 51.88 64.32
N LEU A 10 13.90 51.40 65.02
CA LEU A 10 14.82 50.41 64.47
C LEU A 10 14.15 49.04 64.23
N LEU A 11 13.20 48.66 65.08
CA LEU A 11 12.44 47.40 64.97
C LEU A 11 11.41 47.38 63.84
N LEU A 12 11.03 48.54 63.29
CA LEU A 12 10.06 48.67 62.20
C LEU A 12 10.70 48.59 60.80
N LEU A 13 12.02 48.57 60.70
CA LEU A 13 12.75 48.54 59.42
C LEU A 13 12.65 47.24 58.58
N PRO A 14 12.41 46.02 59.12
CA PRO A 14 12.48 44.81 58.29
C PRO A 14 11.18 44.49 57.52
N VAL A 15 10.12 45.30 57.62
CA VAL A 15 8.80 44.98 57.04
C VAL A 15 8.76 45.11 55.50
N THR A 16 9.77 45.73 54.88
CA THR A 16 9.83 45.89 53.41
C THR A 16 10.67 44.81 52.71
N ALA A 17 11.09 43.75 53.41
CA ALA A 17 11.80 42.63 52.80
C ALA A 17 10.82 41.71 52.06
N PHE A 18 10.45 42.10 50.83
CA PHE A 18 9.76 41.21 49.89
C PHE A 18 10.75 40.15 49.40
N SER A 19 10.70 38.95 49.97
CA SER A 19 11.35 37.78 49.37
C SER A 19 10.47 37.31 48.22
N ALA A 20 10.94 37.54 46.99
CA ALA A 20 10.39 36.81 45.85
C ALA A 20 10.64 35.31 46.08
N PRO A 21 9.67 34.43 45.85
CA PRO A 21 9.89 32.99 45.97
C PRO A 21 10.97 32.58 44.96
N GLU A 22 12.15 32.18 45.47
CA GLU A 22 13.20 31.61 44.62
C GLU A 22 12.79 30.20 44.20
N LEU A 23 12.55 30.01 42.90
CA LEU A 23 12.34 28.70 42.32
C LEU A 23 13.70 28.00 42.20
N LYS A 24 13.96 27.04 43.08
CA LYS A 24 15.22 26.26 43.10
C LYS A 24 14.95 24.85 42.59
N GLY A 25 15.88 24.33 41.81
CA GLY A 25 15.82 22.99 41.26
C GLY A 25 16.91 22.78 40.22
N SER A 26 17.05 21.54 39.77
CA SER A 26 17.85 21.23 38.59
C SER A 26 17.21 21.85 37.32
N PRO A 27 17.98 22.11 36.26
CA PRO A 27 17.44 22.64 35.01
C PRO A 27 16.23 21.87 34.47
N GLN A 28 16.20 20.54 34.67
CA GLN A 28 15.11 19.66 34.27
C GLN A 28 13.84 19.89 35.10
N GLU A 29 13.95 20.12 36.40
CA GLU A 29 12.79 20.40 37.28
C GLU A 29 12.23 21.80 37.04
N LEU A 30 13.08 22.79 36.78
CA LEU A 30 12.62 24.13 36.43
C LEU A 30 11.85 24.14 35.09
N GLN A 31 12.23 23.24 34.17
CA GLN A 31 11.56 23.10 32.89
C GLN A 31 10.11 22.62 33.02
N SER A 32 9.82 21.68 33.92
CA SER A 32 8.46 21.16 34.13
C SER A 32 7.54 22.13 34.88
N TYR A 33 8.09 23.00 35.74
CA TYR A 33 7.31 24.06 36.39
C TYR A 33 6.97 25.24 35.45
N LEU A 34 7.87 25.54 34.50
CA LEU A 34 7.76 26.72 33.64
C LEU A 34 7.11 26.43 32.28
N LEU A 35 7.17 25.18 31.81
CA LEU A 35 6.60 24.76 30.55
C LEU A 35 5.55 23.68 30.81
N ASP A 36 4.36 23.86 30.26
CA ASP A 36 3.31 22.85 30.27
C ASP A 36 3.83 21.59 29.56
N GLU A 37 4.00 20.49 30.30
CA GLU A 37 4.47 19.20 29.77
C GLU A 37 3.40 18.64 28.83
N ARG A 38 3.41 19.09 27.58
CA ARG A 38 2.47 18.60 26.57
C ARG A 38 2.71 17.12 26.33
N SER A 39 1.86 16.28 26.91
CA SER A 39 1.81 14.85 26.64
C SER A 39 1.25 14.62 25.24
N VAL A 40 2.13 14.31 24.30
CA VAL A 40 1.73 13.97 22.92
C VAL A 40 1.39 12.48 22.87
N VAL A 41 0.10 12.17 22.83
CA VAL A 41 -0.37 10.79 22.58
C VAL A 41 -0.39 10.56 21.07
N VAL A 42 0.53 9.71 20.58
CA VAL A 42 0.58 9.32 19.17
C VAL A 42 -0.16 7.99 19.01
N VAL A 43 -1.36 8.05 18.44
CA VAL A 43 -2.15 6.85 18.11
C VAL A 43 -1.82 6.43 16.70
N THR A 44 -1.22 5.25 16.54
CA THR A 44 -0.98 4.62 15.24
C THR A 44 -2.00 3.50 15.02
N GLY A 45 -2.66 3.55 13.87
CA GLY A 45 -3.59 2.51 13.43
C GLY A 45 -3.04 1.84 12.18
N SER A 46 -3.08 0.51 12.14
CA SER A 46 -2.85 -0.27 10.93
C SER A 46 -4.11 -1.06 10.61
N GLY A 47 -4.53 -1.02 9.35
CA GLY A 47 -5.66 -1.80 8.84
C GLY A 47 -5.18 -2.68 7.70
N GLU A 48 -5.47 -3.97 7.78
CA GLU A 48 -5.27 -4.90 6.68
C GLU A 48 -6.64 -5.47 6.29
N GLU A 49 -6.98 -5.36 5.01
CA GLU A 49 -8.21 -5.95 4.45
C GLU A 49 -7.83 -6.96 3.37
N ARG A 50 -8.25 -8.21 3.55
CA ARG A 50 -8.07 -9.26 2.56
C ARG A 50 -9.34 -9.39 1.72
N VAL A 51 -9.31 -8.79 0.54
CA VAL A 51 -10.39 -8.90 -0.45
C VAL A 51 -10.19 -10.13 -1.33
N LYS A 52 -11.30 -10.76 -1.72
CA LYS A 52 -11.28 -11.83 -2.73
C LYS A 52 -11.04 -11.20 -4.10
N ALA A 53 -10.35 -11.92 -4.99
CA ALA A 53 -10.15 -11.44 -6.35
C ALA A 53 -11.47 -11.41 -7.11
N ASP A 54 -11.89 -10.23 -7.55
CA ASP A 54 -13.18 -10.01 -8.24
C ASP A 54 -13.16 -10.41 -9.72
N LYS A 55 -11.98 -10.72 -10.27
CA LYS A 55 -11.80 -11.12 -11.68
C LYS A 55 -10.66 -12.13 -11.81
N ALA A 56 -10.90 -13.18 -12.59
CA ALA A 56 -9.87 -14.09 -13.09
C ALA A 56 -9.71 -13.92 -14.60
N ILE A 57 -8.49 -13.80 -15.09
CA ILE A 57 -8.16 -13.73 -16.51
C ILE A 57 -7.40 -14.99 -16.88
N VAL A 58 -7.90 -15.75 -17.86
CA VAL A 58 -7.28 -16.99 -18.33
C VAL A 58 -6.91 -16.84 -19.80
N SER A 59 -5.62 -17.01 -20.10
CA SER A 59 -5.10 -16.96 -21.48
C SER A 59 -4.85 -18.38 -21.99
N LEU A 60 -5.57 -18.76 -23.05
CA LEU A 60 -5.43 -20.06 -23.70
C LEU A 60 -4.89 -19.90 -25.12
N VAL A 61 -3.86 -20.67 -25.46
CA VAL A 61 -3.25 -20.68 -26.80
C VAL A 61 -3.47 -22.05 -27.45
N VAL A 62 -4.05 -22.06 -28.65
CA VAL A 62 -4.23 -23.28 -29.45
C VAL A 62 -3.20 -23.28 -30.56
N LYS A 63 -2.30 -24.27 -30.53
CA LYS A 63 -1.28 -24.44 -31.58
C LYS A 63 -1.60 -25.62 -32.48
N THR A 64 -1.40 -25.45 -33.78
CA THR A 64 -1.56 -26.52 -34.76
C THR A 64 -0.43 -26.50 -35.78
N LYS A 65 0.03 -27.68 -36.17
CA LYS A 65 1.11 -27.84 -37.15
C LYS A 65 0.66 -28.75 -38.30
N ASP A 66 0.95 -28.34 -39.53
CA ASP A 66 0.69 -29.13 -40.74
C ASP A 66 1.62 -28.68 -41.88
N GLU A 67 1.91 -29.57 -42.83
CA GLU A 67 2.68 -29.22 -44.04
C GLU A 67 1.91 -28.23 -44.93
N LYS A 68 0.57 -28.28 -44.91
CA LYS A 68 -0.28 -27.36 -45.67
C LYS A 68 -0.87 -26.31 -44.74
N PHE A 69 -0.55 -25.04 -44.99
CA PHE A 69 -1.07 -23.90 -44.22
C PHE A 69 -2.59 -23.93 -44.04
N ARG A 70 -3.33 -24.18 -45.13
CA ARG A 70 -4.81 -24.26 -45.09
C ARG A 70 -5.32 -25.34 -44.14
N VAL A 71 -4.61 -26.46 -44.05
CA VAL A 71 -4.99 -27.58 -43.17
C VAL A 71 -4.70 -27.21 -41.73
N ALA A 72 -3.53 -26.63 -41.43
CA ALA A 72 -3.22 -26.10 -40.10
C ALA A 72 -4.29 -25.06 -39.67
N LEU A 73 -4.65 -24.13 -40.55
CA LEU A 73 -5.63 -23.08 -40.26
C LEU A 73 -7.03 -23.62 -39.99
N ASN A 74 -7.48 -24.57 -40.80
CA ASN A 74 -8.78 -25.20 -40.62
C ASN A 74 -8.84 -26.02 -39.32
N LYS A 75 -7.77 -26.78 -39.01
CA LYS A 75 -7.64 -27.52 -37.73
C LYS A 75 -7.68 -26.56 -36.54
N ASN A 76 -6.90 -25.47 -36.60
CA ASN A 76 -6.83 -24.47 -35.54
C ASN A 76 -8.21 -23.85 -35.29
N SER A 77 -8.86 -23.40 -36.35
CA SER A 77 -10.18 -22.75 -36.28
C SER A 77 -11.24 -23.69 -35.73
N LYS A 78 -11.22 -24.97 -36.13
CA LYS A 78 -12.13 -25.98 -35.59
C LYS A 78 -11.94 -26.18 -34.08
N ILE A 79 -10.70 -26.33 -33.63
CA ILE A 79 -10.38 -26.53 -32.20
C ILE A 79 -10.78 -25.28 -31.40
N ARG A 80 -10.43 -24.07 -31.87
CA ARG A 80 -10.80 -22.82 -31.20
C ARG A 80 -12.31 -22.65 -31.06
N ASN A 81 -13.08 -23.01 -32.09
CA ASN A 81 -14.54 -22.98 -32.04
C ASN A 81 -15.11 -24.01 -31.06
N ASP A 82 -14.55 -25.21 -31.00
CA ASP A 82 -14.97 -26.25 -30.05
C ASP A 82 -14.69 -25.82 -28.60
N VAL A 83 -13.49 -25.30 -28.32
CA VAL A 83 -13.13 -24.76 -27.00
C VAL A 83 -14.06 -23.61 -26.60
N LYS A 84 -14.31 -22.66 -27.51
CA LYS A 84 -15.25 -21.57 -27.27
C LYS A 84 -16.64 -22.10 -26.90
N ASN A 85 -17.15 -23.07 -27.66
CA ASN A 85 -18.48 -23.63 -27.42
C ASN A 85 -18.54 -24.36 -26.07
N LYS A 86 -17.48 -25.08 -25.69
CA LYS A 86 -17.36 -25.73 -24.39
C LYS A 86 -17.32 -24.73 -23.23
N MET A 87 -16.62 -23.61 -23.40
CA MET A 87 -16.60 -22.51 -22.43
C MET A 87 -17.99 -21.90 -22.25
N ILE A 88 -18.71 -21.67 -23.36
CA ILE A 88 -20.09 -21.14 -23.32
C ILE A 88 -21.03 -22.15 -22.65
N SER A 89 -20.95 -23.44 -22.99
CA SER A 89 -21.75 -24.48 -22.34
C SER A 89 -21.41 -24.66 -20.86
N GLY A 90 -20.17 -24.33 -20.47
CA GLY A 90 -19.71 -24.31 -19.08
C GLY A 90 -20.15 -23.08 -18.29
N GLY A 91 -20.92 -22.17 -18.89
CA GLY A 91 -21.48 -20.99 -18.22
C GLY A 91 -20.69 -19.69 -18.40
N ILE A 92 -19.64 -19.67 -19.24
CA ILE A 92 -18.91 -18.43 -19.54
C ILE A 92 -19.70 -17.62 -20.57
N GLU A 93 -20.11 -16.41 -20.19
CA GLU A 93 -20.79 -15.48 -21.09
C GLU A 93 -19.95 -15.18 -22.35
N LYS A 94 -20.60 -15.18 -23.51
CA LYS A 94 -19.93 -14.93 -24.81
C LYS A 94 -19.16 -13.61 -24.85
N GLY A 95 -19.64 -12.57 -24.16
CA GLY A 95 -18.98 -11.27 -24.07
C GLY A 95 -17.70 -11.25 -23.23
N LYS A 96 -17.43 -12.31 -22.46
CA LYS A 96 -16.21 -12.48 -21.66
C LYS A 96 -15.14 -13.31 -22.37
N ILE A 97 -15.43 -13.81 -23.57
CA ILE A 97 -14.50 -14.64 -24.37
C ILE A 97 -13.92 -13.80 -25.50
N GLU A 98 -12.66 -13.40 -25.35
CA GLU A 98 -11.92 -12.68 -26.38
C GLU A 98 -11.12 -13.63 -27.28
N ILE A 99 -11.23 -13.43 -28.59
CA ILE A 99 -10.58 -14.26 -29.60
C ILE A 99 -9.56 -13.39 -30.33
N ALA A 100 -8.28 -13.57 -30.00
CA ALA A 100 -7.19 -12.87 -30.67
C ALA A 100 -7.10 -13.24 -32.16
N LYS A 101 -6.51 -12.34 -32.96
CA LYS A 101 -6.18 -12.58 -34.38
C LYS A 101 -5.15 -13.71 -34.50
N TYR A 102 -5.20 -14.44 -35.61
CA TYR A 102 -4.24 -15.52 -35.90
C TYR A 102 -2.84 -14.94 -36.14
N SER A 103 -1.81 -15.65 -35.68
CA SER A 103 -0.42 -15.43 -36.06
C SER A 103 0.11 -16.73 -36.64
N SER A 104 0.82 -16.68 -37.77
CA SER A 104 1.40 -17.87 -38.40
C SER A 104 2.89 -17.70 -38.58
N THR A 105 3.65 -18.73 -38.21
CA THR A 105 5.10 -18.75 -38.39
C THR A 105 5.51 -20.04 -39.11
N PRO A 106 6.33 -19.98 -40.17
CA PRO A 106 6.93 -21.17 -40.75
C PRO A 106 7.79 -21.89 -39.71
N SER A 107 7.62 -23.20 -39.58
CA SER A 107 8.41 -24.08 -38.73
C SER A 107 9.22 -25.01 -39.62
N TYR A 108 10.55 -24.83 -39.60
CA TYR A 108 11.47 -25.69 -40.33
C TYR A 108 11.95 -26.82 -39.41
N SER A 109 11.86 -28.05 -39.91
CA SER A 109 12.46 -29.22 -39.26
C SER A 109 13.97 -29.26 -39.55
N TRP A 110 14.75 -29.82 -38.63
CA TRP A 110 16.20 -30.01 -38.79
C TRP A 110 16.56 -30.76 -40.08
N PHE A 111 15.63 -31.57 -40.60
CA PHE A 111 15.80 -32.37 -41.82
C PHE A 111 15.24 -31.70 -43.10
N GLY A 112 15.06 -30.37 -43.11
CA GLY A 112 14.69 -29.62 -44.32
C GLY A 112 13.20 -29.60 -44.69
N GLY A 113 12.33 -30.20 -43.86
CA GLY A 113 10.87 -30.12 -44.04
C GLY A 113 10.30 -28.78 -43.58
N GLN A 114 9.48 -28.13 -44.42
CA GLN A 114 8.72 -26.94 -44.07
C GLN A 114 7.31 -27.32 -43.61
N ALA A 115 6.92 -26.84 -42.44
CA ALA A 115 5.55 -26.94 -41.94
C ALA A 115 5.06 -25.57 -41.47
N PHE A 116 3.75 -25.35 -41.48
CA PHE A 116 3.13 -24.14 -40.99
C PHE A 116 2.66 -24.37 -39.55
N GLN A 117 3.04 -23.47 -38.67
CA GLN A 117 2.57 -23.43 -37.29
C GLN A 117 1.70 -22.19 -37.07
N LEU A 118 0.55 -22.41 -36.46
CA LEU A 118 -0.39 -21.40 -35.97
C LEU A 118 -0.50 -21.52 -34.46
#